data_AF-A0A8T5IBS5-F1
#
_entry.id   AF-A0A8T5IBS5-F1
#
_cell.length_a   1.000
_cell.length_b   1.000
_cell.length_c   1.000
_cell.angle_alpha   90.00
_cell.angle_beta   90.00
_cell.angle_gamma   90.00
#
_symmetry.space_group_name_H-M   'P 1'
#
loop_
_entity.id
_entity.type
_entity.pdbx_description
1 polymer ?
#
loop_
_entity_poly.entity_id
_entity_poly.type
_entity_poly.pdbx_seq_one_letter_code
_entity_poly.pdbx_strand_id
1 'polypeptide(L)'
;MANRTALTIIVSIILTVILISLVNVGTSIIIDEPEYNDFCAEEDIRFTESDLTKEEATKLNEDHIRCYEEYEKAQKPYNQYRYYIFAGIGFILLLVGLFSKENMVQLTGLAAGGILVAEGIVINLQNKVIVFFSLLAILIIFGVVAWRVIKKI
;
A
#
# COMPACT_ATOMS: atom_id res chain seq x y z
N MET A 1 -19.49 -33.62 9.39
CA MET A 1 -18.01 -33.64 9.50
C MET A 1 -17.47 -32.58 8.56
N ALA A 2 -16.91 -31.48 9.08
CA ALA A 2 -16.30 -30.48 8.22
C ALA A 2 -15.07 -31.08 7.52
N ASN A 3 -14.95 -30.87 6.21
CA ASN A 3 -13.77 -31.29 5.47
C ASN A 3 -12.55 -30.54 6.01
N ARG A 4 -11.52 -31.27 6.47
CA ARG A 4 -10.29 -30.70 7.06
C ARG A 4 -9.66 -29.65 6.16
N THR A 5 -9.70 -29.85 4.85
CA THR A 5 -9.21 -28.89 3.86
C THR A 5 -10.02 -27.60 3.84
N ALA A 6 -11.35 -27.69 3.90
CA ALA A 6 -12.23 -26.53 3.92
C ALA A 6 -12.00 -25.69 5.19
N LEU A 7 -11.82 -26.33 6.34
CA LEU A 7 -11.49 -25.65 7.59
C LEU A 7 -10.15 -24.91 7.48
N THR A 8 -9.11 -25.56 6.93
CA THR A 8 -7.80 -24.92 6.73
C THR A 8 -7.90 -23.68 5.84
N ILE A 9 -8.67 -23.73 4.75
CA ILE A 9 -8.87 -22.58 3.86
C ILE A 9 -9.56 -21.44 4.60
N ILE A 10 -10.65 -21.71 5.32
CA ILE A 10 -11.41 -20.70 6.07
C ILE A 10 -10.51 -20.02 7.11
N VAL A 11 -9.78 -20.81 7.90
CA VAL A 11 -8.84 -20.28 8.91
C VAL A 11 -7.75 -19.44 8.25
N SER A 12 -7.22 -19.88 7.10
CA SER A 12 -6.17 -19.14 6.37
C SER A 12 -6.67 -17.78 5.87
N ILE A 13 -7.92 -17.70 5.41
CA ILE A 13 -8.55 -16.43 4.98
C ILE A 13 -8.70 -15.49 6.18
N ILE A 14 -9.22 -15.98 7.30
CA ILE A 14 -9.40 -15.18 8.52
C ILE A 14 -8.04 -14.63 8.99
N LEU A 15 -7.01 -15.48 9.05
CA LEU A 15 -5.66 -15.06 9.41
C LEU A 15 -5.08 -14.03 8.43
N THR A 16 -5.34 -14.19 7.13
CA THR A 16 -4.90 -13.23 6.11
C THR A 16 -5.51 -11.84 6.36
N VAL A 17 -6.83 -11.78 6.61
CA VAL A 17 -7.51 -10.52 6.93
C VAL A 17 -6.93 -9.89 8.19
N ILE A 18 -6.77 -10.67 9.27
CA ILE A 18 -6.21 -10.17 10.54
C ILE A 18 -4.80 -9.60 10.33
N LEU A 19 -3.93 -10.28 9.57
CA LEU A 19 -2.58 -9.79 9.30
C LEU A 19 -2.56 -8.48 8.51
N ILE A 20 -3.38 -8.39 7.45
CA ILE A 20 -3.48 -7.16 6.64
C ILE A 20 -4.03 -6.01 7.48
N SER A 21 -5.08 -6.25 8.26
CA SER A 21 -5.63 -5.24 9.18
C SER A 21 -4.61 -4.81 10.23
N LEU A 22 -3.82 -5.74 10.78
CA LEU A 22 -2.79 -5.44 11.77
C LEU A 22 -1.69 -4.55 11.18
N VAL A 23 -1.23 -4.83 9.95
CA VAL A 23 -0.23 -3.98 9.29
C VAL A 23 -0.81 -2.60 9.00
N ASN A 24 -2.02 -2.52 8.46
CA ASN A 24 -2.69 -1.24 8.18
C ASN A 24 -2.82 -0.38 9.45
N VAL A 25 -3.42 -0.91 10.51
CA VAL A 25 -3.58 -0.19 11.79
C VAL A 25 -2.23 0.10 12.45
N GLY A 26 -1.29 -0.84 12.37
CA GLY A 26 0.05 -0.62 12.92
C GLY A 26 0.78 0.53 12.23
N THR A 27 0.67 0.63 10.90
CA THR A 27 1.30 1.73 10.16
C THR A 27 0.69 3.08 10.45
N SER A 28 -0.64 3.17 10.63
CA SER A 28 -1.31 4.43 10.96
C SER A 28 -0.99 4.95 12.37
N ILE A 29 -0.48 4.10 13.26
CA ILE A 29 -0.04 4.51 14.60
C ILE A 29 1.40 5.05 14.57
N ILE A 30 2.23 4.52 13.67
CA ILE A 30 3.67 4.83 13.62
C ILE A 30 3.95 6.05 12.73
N ILE A 31 3.08 6.31 11.76
CA ILE A 31 3.30 7.32 10.72
C ILE A 31 2.08 8.23 10.66
N ASP A 32 2.30 9.51 10.95
CA ASP A 32 1.28 10.54 10.78
C ASP A 32 1.09 10.80 9.28
N GLU A 33 -0.17 10.75 8.84
CA GLU A 33 -0.55 11.07 7.47
C GLU A 33 -0.57 12.59 7.32
N PRO A 34 0.13 13.17 6.32
CA PRO A 34 0.00 14.60 6.05
C PRO A 34 -1.44 14.88 5.61
N GLU A 35 -2.15 15.73 6.35
CA GLU A 35 -3.50 16.12 6.00
C GLU A 35 -3.47 17.30 5.01
N TYR A 36 -4.34 17.31 4.01
CA TYR A 36 -4.41 18.41 3.04
C TYR A 36 -4.60 19.77 3.73
N ASN A 37 -5.41 19.79 4.78
CA ASN A 37 -5.77 20.99 5.54
C ASN A 37 -4.60 21.55 6.37
N ASP A 38 -3.52 20.79 6.55
CA ASP A 38 -2.29 21.28 7.18
C ASP A 38 -1.48 22.20 6.24
N PHE A 39 -1.69 22.07 4.93
CA PHE A 39 -0.94 22.82 3.90
C PHE A 39 -1.82 23.85 3.20
N CYS A 40 -3.04 23.45 2.86
CA CYS A 40 -4.01 24.28 2.18
C CYS A 40 -5.12 24.63 3.17
N ALA A 41 -5.25 25.92 3.52
CA ALA A 41 -6.38 26.34 4.31
C ALA A 41 -7.69 26.01 3.55
N GLU A 42 -8.67 25.45 4.24
CA GLU A 42 -10.07 25.54 3.81
C GLU A 42 -10.48 27.00 3.91
N GLU A 43 -10.07 27.81 2.93
CA GLU A 43 -10.69 29.11 2.76
C GLU A 43 -12.17 28.83 2.46
N ASP A 44 -13.07 29.35 3.31
CA ASP A 44 -14.52 29.34 3.08
C ASP A 44 -14.77 30.18 1.82
N ILE A 45 -14.64 29.56 0.63
CA ILE A 45 -14.80 30.23 -0.67
C ILE A 45 -16.29 30.54 -0.85
N ARG A 46 -16.77 31.55 -0.12
CA ARG A 46 -18.01 32.28 -0.40
C ARG A 46 -17.76 33.47 -1.30
N PHE A 47 -16.69 33.43 -2.09
CA PHE A 47 -16.48 34.39 -3.17
C PHE A 47 -17.01 33.74 -4.44
N THR A 48 -18.14 34.26 -4.93
CA THR A 48 -18.52 34.06 -6.33
C THR A 48 -17.39 34.64 -7.19
N GLU A 49 -16.94 33.90 -8.19
CA GLU A 49 -15.85 34.27 -9.12
C GLU A 49 -16.04 35.68 -9.74
N SER A 50 -17.26 36.22 -9.70
CA SER A 50 -17.63 37.58 -10.10
C SER A 50 -17.15 38.71 -9.20
N ASP A 51 -16.71 38.42 -7.96
CA ASP A 51 -16.38 39.43 -6.95
C ASP A 51 -14.87 39.71 -6.82
N LEU A 52 -14.03 38.89 -7.46
CA LEU A 52 -12.57 39.01 -7.39
C LEU A 52 -12.02 39.88 -8.52
N THR A 53 -11.08 40.76 -8.18
CA THR A 53 -10.24 41.40 -9.19
C THR A 53 -9.34 40.37 -9.88
N LYS A 54 -8.89 40.66 -11.11
CA LYS A 54 -7.96 39.77 -11.83
C LYS A 54 -6.68 39.48 -11.03
N GLU A 55 -6.22 40.43 -10.23
CA GLU A 55 -5.03 40.31 -9.40
C GLU A 55 -5.28 39.34 -8.23
N GLU A 56 -6.43 39.45 -7.56
CA GLU A 56 -6.82 38.53 -6.47
C GLU A 56 -7.06 37.10 -6.98
N ALA A 57 -7.70 36.94 -8.14
CA ALA A 57 -7.89 35.63 -8.76
C ALA A 57 -6.55 34.96 -9.14
N THR A 58 -5.59 35.76 -9.63
CA THR A 58 -4.24 35.25 -9.96
C THR A 58 -3.52 34.80 -8.69
N LYS A 59 -3.58 35.61 -7.63
CA LYS A 59 -2.95 35.30 -6.35
C LYS A 59 -3.55 34.06 -5.68
N LEU A 60 -4.87 33.92 -5.69
CA LEU A 60 -5.56 32.73 -5.17
C LEU A 60 -5.11 31.45 -5.91
N ASN A 61 -4.98 31.52 -7.24
CA ASN A 61 -4.48 30.39 -8.03
C ASN A 61 -3.01 30.05 -7.71
N GLU A 62 -2.15 31.06 -7.58
CA GLU A 62 -0.75 30.85 -7.18
C GLU A 62 -0.63 30.25 -5.78
N ASP A 63 -1.43 30.71 -4.82
CA ASP A 63 -1.45 30.19 -3.45
C ASP A 63 -1.99 28.74 -3.42
N HIS A 64 -3.01 28.41 -4.22
CA HIS A 64 -3.49 27.03 -4.39
C HIS A 64 -2.42 26.10 -5.00
N ILE A 65 -1.73 26.53 -6.06
CA ILE A 65 -0.67 25.74 -6.68
C ILE A 65 0.45 25.49 -5.66
N ARG A 66 0.88 26.54 -4.95
CA ARG A 66 1.96 26.42 -3.96
C ARG A 66 1.58 25.49 -2.81
N CYS A 67 0.38 25.60 -2.27
CA CYS A 67 -0.05 24.75 -1.16
C CYS A 67 -0.15 23.27 -1.60
N TYR A 68 -0.65 23.02 -2.81
CA TYR A 68 -0.71 21.68 -3.39
C TYR A 68 0.68 21.08 -3.60
N GLU A 69 1.64 21.87 -4.09
CA GLU A 69 3.03 21.43 -4.26
C GLU A 69 3.68 21.06 -2.91
N GLU A 70 3.43 21.83 -1.85
CA GLU A 70 3.92 21.54 -0.51
C GLU A 70 3.29 20.26 0.07
N TYR A 71 1.98 20.09 -0.09
CA TYR A 71 1.28 18.86 0.27
C TYR A 71 1.84 17.65 -0.50
N GLU A 72 2.00 17.72 -1.82
CA GLU A 72 2.53 16.63 -2.63
C GLU A 72 3.98 16.29 -2.22
N LYS A 73 4.76 17.31 -1.87
CA LYS A 73 6.12 17.14 -1.37
C LYS A 73 6.18 16.44 -0.02
N ALA A 74 5.19 16.66 0.86
CA ALA A 74 5.05 15.94 2.13
C ALA A 74 4.48 14.52 1.95
N GLN A 75 3.56 14.33 1.00
CA GLN A 75 2.94 13.04 0.71
C GLN A 75 3.93 12.03 0.13
N LYS A 76 4.90 12.47 -0.69
CA LYS A 76 5.93 11.61 -1.31
C LYS A 76 6.73 10.78 -0.29
N PRO A 77 7.41 11.37 0.71
CA PRO A 77 8.16 10.59 1.70
C PRO A 77 7.24 9.73 2.57
N TYR A 78 6.04 10.19 2.90
CA TYR A 78 5.03 9.40 3.62
C TYR A 78 4.66 8.12 2.85
N ASN A 79 4.30 8.25 1.57
CA ASN A 79 3.95 7.13 0.69
C ASN A 79 5.14 6.17 0.49
N GLN A 80 6.36 6.69 0.37
CA GLN A 80 7.57 5.86 0.27
C GLN A 80 7.81 5.07 1.56
N TYR A 81 7.68 5.71 2.72
CA TYR A 81 7.87 5.04 4.00
C TYR A 81 6.81 3.95 4.23
N ARG A 82 5.53 4.24 3.96
CA ARG A 82 4.47 3.23 3.97
C ARG A 82 4.76 2.09 3.01
N TYR A 83 5.19 2.39 1.79
CA TYR A 83 5.59 1.36 0.84
C TYR A 83 6.66 0.43 1.41
N TYR A 84 7.71 0.95 2.06
CA TYR A 84 8.77 0.11 2.61
C TYR A 84 8.28 -0.81 3.72
N ILE A 85 7.34 -0.36 4.55
CA ILE A 85 6.74 -1.20 5.59
C ILE A 85 5.87 -2.30 4.95
N PHE A 86 4.93 -1.91 4.08
CA PHE A 86 3.98 -2.84 3.46
C PHE A 86 4.69 -3.86 2.57
N ALA A 87 5.52 -3.39 1.64
CA ALA A 87 6.27 -4.27 0.75
C ALA A 87 7.31 -5.09 1.54
N GLY A 88 7.99 -4.51 2.53
CA GLY A 88 8.97 -5.20 3.35
C GLY A 88 8.36 -6.38 4.12
N ILE A 89 7.29 -6.13 4.88
CA ILE A 89 6.54 -7.18 5.58
C ILE A 89 5.95 -8.17 4.58
N GLY A 90 5.39 -7.67 3.48
CA GLY A 90 4.80 -8.49 2.43
C GLY A 90 5.79 -9.49 1.82
N PHE A 91 7.01 -9.05 1.49
CA PHE A 91 8.07 -9.92 0.98
C PHE A 91 8.53 -10.94 2.03
N ILE A 92 8.64 -10.55 3.30
CA ILE A 92 8.96 -11.50 4.38
C ILE A 92 7.89 -12.60 4.46
N LEU A 93 6.61 -12.23 4.42
CA LEU A 93 5.50 -13.20 4.43
C LEU A 93 5.49 -14.09 3.18
N LEU A 94 5.78 -13.55 2.00
CA LEU A 94 5.94 -14.33 0.77
C LEU A 94 7.06 -15.37 0.92
N LEU A 95 8.21 -14.99 1.48
CA LEU A 95 9.32 -15.91 1.71
C LEU A 95 8.95 -16.98 2.74
N VAL A 96 8.36 -16.60 3.87
CA VAL A 96 7.90 -17.56 4.89
C VAL A 96 6.88 -18.53 4.29
N GLY A 97 5.91 -18.03 3.51
CA GLY A 97 4.93 -18.84 2.82
C GLY A 97 5.58 -19.79 1.80
N LEU A 98 6.54 -19.31 1.02
CA LEU A 98 7.26 -20.09 0.00
C LEU A 98 8.05 -21.27 0.58
N PHE A 99 8.65 -21.11 1.76
CA PHE A 99 9.52 -22.12 2.37
C PHE A 99 8.83 -22.94 3.48
N SER A 100 7.61 -22.58 3.88
CA SER A 100 6.83 -23.36 4.84
C SER A 100 6.43 -24.73 4.28
N LYS A 101 6.42 -25.75 5.14
CA LYS A 101 5.86 -27.08 4.84
C LYS A 101 4.38 -27.19 5.24
N GLU A 102 3.93 -26.32 6.14
CA GLU A 102 2.56 -26.33 6.65
C GLU A 102 1.63 -25.58 5.69
N ASN A 103 0.60 -26.27 5.18
CA ASN A 103 -0.33 -25.73 4.18
C ASN A 103 -0.99 -24.41 4.63
N MET A 104 -1.34 -24.30 5.91
CA MET A 104 -1.96 -23.09 6.46
C MET A 104 -1.01 -21.89 6.41
N VAL A 105 0.22 -22.08 6.86
CA VAL A 105 1.26 -21.02 6.84
C VAL A 105 1.63 -20.66 5.41
N GLN A 106 1.71 -21.65 4.52
CA GLN A 106 1.96 -21.41 3.10
C GLN A 106 0.85 -20.56 2.47
N LEU A 107 -0.42 -20.93 2.67
CA LEU A 107 -1.55 -20.22 2.07
C LEU A 107 -1.69 -18.80 2.63
N THR A 108 -1.66 -18.65 3.95
CA THR A 108 -1.75 -17.34 4.61
C THR A 108 -0.55 -16.45 4.27
N GLY A 109 0.67 -16.99 4.33
CA GLY A 109 1.89 -16.24 4.04
C GLY A 109 1.96 -15.74 2.60
N LEU A 110 1.61 -16.60 1.63
CA LEU A 110 1.57 -16.20 0.22
C LEU A 110 0.45 -15.19 -0.07
N ALA A 111 -0.75 -15.38 0.50
CA ALA A 111 -1.88 -14.48 0.29
C ALA A 111 -1.66 -13.12 0.95
N ALA A 112 -1.38 -13.07 2.25
CA ALA A 112 -1.13 -11.84 2.98
C ALA A 112 0.10 -11.11 2.44
N GLY A 113 1.17 -11.86 2.14
CA GLY A 113 2.37 -11.30 1.54
C GLY A 113 2.11 -10.67 0.18
N GLY A 114 1.39 -11.37 -0.70
CA GLY A 114 1.03 -10.85 -2.02
C GLY A 114 0.17 -9.59 -1.95
N ILE A 115 -0.83 -9.57 -1.07
CA ILE A 115 -1.72 -8.41 -0.88
C ILE A 115 -0.92 -7.20 -0.36
N LEU A 116 -0.09 -7.38 0.68
CA LEU A 116 0.68 -6.28 1.25
C LEU A 116 1.71 -5.69 0.27
N VAL A 117 2.39 -6.52 -0.54
CA VAL A 117 3.29 -5.99 -1.58
C VAL A 117 2.49 -5.23 -2.64
N ALA A 118 1.32 -5.74 -3.04
CA ALA A 118 0.46 -5.05 -4.01
C ALA A 118 -0.04 -3.69 -3.47
N GLU A 119 -0.52 -3.64 -2.22
CA GLU A 119 -0.92 -2.41 -1.55
C GLU A 119 0.25 -1.41 -1.47
N GLY A 120 1.43 -1.88 -1.04
CA GLY A 120 2.64 -1.06 -1.02
C GLY A 120 2.92 -0.44 -2.39
N ILE A 121 2.91 -1.27 -3.45
CA ILE A 121 3.13 -0.80 -4.83
C ILE A 121 2.13 0.29 -5.23
N VAL A 122 0.84 0.09 -4.93
CA VAL A 122 -0.22 1.06 -5.25
C VAL A 122 0.01 2.39 -4.53
N ILE A 123 0.42 2.35 -3.25
CA ILE A 123 0.72 3.55 -2.45
C ILE A 123 1.89 4.35 -3.05
N ASN A 124 2.88 3.68 -3.65
CA ASN A 124 4.11 4.31 -4.15
C ASN A 124 4.22 4.30 -5.69
N LEU A 125 3.09 4.36 -6.40
CA LEU A 125 3.05 4.42 -7.87
C LEU A 125 3.82 5.60 -8.47
N GLN A 126 4.01 6.67 -7.69
CA GLN A 126 4.81 7.83 -8.10
C GLN A 126 6.28 7.45 -8.33
N ASN A 127 6.85 6.53 -7.53
CA ASN A 127 8.23 6.07 -7.71
C ASN A 127 8.28 4.84 -8.62
N LYS A 128 8.27 5.10 -9.94
CA LYS A 128 8.25 4.08 -10.99
C LYS A 128 9.41 3.07 -10.90
N VAL A 129 10.58 3.51 -10.44
CA VAL A 129 11.77 2.65 -10.33
C VAL A 129 11.56 1.59 -9.25
N ILE A 130 11.13 2.01 -8.07
CA ILE A 130 10.84 1.10 -6.95
C ILE A 130 9.74 0.12 -7.33
N VAL A 131 8.65 0.61 -7.93
CA VAL A 131 7.53 -0.22 -8.38
C VAL A 131 7.97 -1.28 -9.38
N PHE A 132 8.80 -0.90 -10.37
CA PHE A 132 9.33 -1.83 -11.36
C PHE A 132 10.10 -2.99 -10.71
N PHE A 133 11.02 -2.69 -9.78
CA PHE A 133 11.80 -3.73 -9.12
C PHE A 133 10.94 -4.63 -8.22
N SER A 134 9.90 -4.09 -7.59
CA SER A 134 8.99 -4.89 -6.76
C SER A 134 8.12 -5.82 -7.58
N LEU A 135 7.63 -5.37 -8.73
CA LEU A 135 6.93 -6.23 -9.68
C LEU A 135 7.85 -7.34 -10.21
N LEU A 136 9.11 -7.01 -10.51
CA LEU A 136 10.10 -8.00 -10.93
C LEU A 136 10.36 -9.04 -9.83
N ALA A 137 10.50 -8.60 -8.58
CA ALA A 137 10.70 -9.48 -7.43
C ALA A 137 9.50 -10.41 -7.21
N ILE A 138 8.27 -9.87 -7.31
CA ILE A 138 7.03 -10.67 -7.26
C ILE A 138 7.04 -11.72 -8.38
N LEU A 139 7.38 -11.34 -9.61
CA LEU A 139 7.44 -12.24 -10.75
C LEU A 139 8.43 -13.39 -10.53
N ILE A 140 9.61 -13.09 -9.98
CA ILE A 140 10.60 -14.11 -9.61
C ILE A 140 10.04 -15.06 -8.55
N ILE A 141 9.43 -14.53 -7.48
CA ILE A 141 8.85 -15.34 -6.41
C ILE A 141 7.77 -16.29 -6.96
N PHE A 142 6.82 -15.77 -7.73
CA PHE A 142 5.78 -16.61 -8.33
C PHE A 142 6.34 -17.59 -9.36
N GLY A 143 7.38 -17.21 -10.11
CA GLY A 143 8.11 -18.13 -10.99
C GLY A 143 8.70 -19.32 -10.24
N VAL A 144 9.32 -19.08 -9.06
CA VAL A 144 9.84 -20.14 -8.20
C VAL A 144 8.72 -21.01 -7.63
N VAL A 145 7.59 -20.42 -7.20
CA VAL A 145 6.40 -21.16 -6.75
C VAL A 145 5.91 -22.08 -7.85
N ALA A 146 5.67 -21.54 -9.05
CA ALA A 146 5.15 -22.28 -10.19
C ALA A 146 6.10 -23.44 -10.58
N TRP A 147 7.40 -23.19 -10.64
CA TRP A 147 8.40 -24.23 -10.92
C TRP A 147 8.38 -25.35 -9.87
N ARG A 148 8.29 -25.02 -8.58
CA ARG A 148 8.20 -26.02 -7.51
C ARG A 148 6.94 -26.88 -7.60
N VAL A 149 5.81 -26.28 -7.95
CA VAL A 149 4.55 -27.01 -8.12
C VAL A 149 4.66 -27.96 -9.31
N ILE A 150 5.17 -27.49 -10.45
CA ILE A 150 5.33 -28.32 -11.66
C ILE A 150 6.29 -29.48 -11.45
N LYS A 151 7.42 -29.29 -10.74
CA LYS A 151 8.43 -30.33 -10.54
C LYS A 151 8.08 -31.35 -9.44
N LYS A 152 7.18 -31.00 -8.52
CA LYS A 152 6.70 -31.92 -7.47
C LYS A 152 5.54 -32.82 -7.95
N ILE A 153 4.96 -32.49 -9.10
CA ILE A 153 4.07 -33.36 -9.89
C ILE A 153 4.95 -34.23 -10.79
#